data_AF-A0A2N1N684-F1
#
_entry.id   AF-A0A2N1N684-F1
#
_cell.length_a   1.000
_cell.length_b   1.000
_cell.length_c   1.000
_cell.angle_alpha   90.00
_cell.angle_beta   90.00
_cell.angle_gamma   90.00
#
_symmetry.space_group_name_H-M   'P 1'
#
loop_
_entity.id
_entity.type
_entity.pdbx_description
1 polymer ?
#
loop_
_entity_poly.entity_id
_entity_poly.type
_entity_poly.pdbx_seq_one_letter_code
_entity_poly.pdbx_strand_id
1 'polypeptide(L)'
;MEGIEMLKYAAENGLVMGQTFLGEAYERGQIGEKINDKEAIKFYFKAAKQNRGYYSHVAQLRLRDFRALNKILEGEEDIENVIKMYVKELNYYYDGNEETLKNIH
;
A
#
# COMPACT_ATOMS: atom_id res chain seq x y z
N MET A 1 -2.67 25.43 1.68
CA MET A 1 -1.97 24.39 0.90
C MET A 1 -1.92 23.17 1.79
N GLU A 2 -3.01 22.41 1.74
CA GLU A 2 -3.38 21.39 2.73
C GLU A 2 -2.71 20.07 2.34
N GLY A 3 -2.07 19.35 3.28
CA GLY A 3 -1.15 18.24 2.98
C GLY A 3 -1.67 17.16 2.02
N ILE A 4 -2.99 16.97 1.93
CA ILE A 4 -3.64 16.06 0.98
C ILE A 4 -3.38 16.47 -0.48
N GLU A 5 -3.36 17.76 -0.81
CA GLU A 5 -3.07 18.23 -2.18
C GLU A 5 -1.64 17.89 -2.59
N MET A 6 -0.68 18.03 -1.66
CA MET A 6 0.71 17.63 -1.89
C MET A 6 0.84 16.12 -2.08
N LEU A 7 0.11 15.32 -1.29
CA LEU A 7 0.07 13.86 -1.45
C LEU A 7 -0.52 13.47 -2.80
N LYS A 8 -1.62 14.11 -3.24
CA LYS A 8 -2.22 13.89 -4.57
C LYS A 8 -1.21 14.18 -5.67
N TYR A 9 -0.57 15.35 -5.62
CA TYR A 9 0.47 15.71 -6.60
C TYR A 9 1.62 14.70 -6.63
N ALA A 10 2.14 14.32 -5.46
CA ALA A 10 3.21 13.33 -5.37
C ALA A 10 2.79 11.96 -5.92
N ALA A 11 1.58 11.51 -5.59
CA ALA A 11 1.04 10.24 -6.05
C ALA A 11 0.80 10.19 -7.57
N GLU A 12 0.29 11.29 -8.13
CA GLU A 12 0.07 11.48 -9.57
C GLU A 12 1.38 11.50 -10.36
N ASN A 13 2.44 12.07 -9.79
CA ASN A 13 3.79 12.05 -10.36
C ASN A 13 4.56 10.74 -10.10
N GLY A 14 3.90 9.71 -9.55
CA GLY A 14 4.49 8.38 -9.41
C GLY A 14 5.43 8.21 -8.22
N LEU A 15 5.49 9.16 -7.28
CA LEU A 15 6.32 9.02 -6.08
C LEU A 15 5.72 7.93 -5.18
N VAL A 16 6.48 6.87 -4.90
CA VAL A 16 6.07 5.72 -4.08
C VAL A 16 5.53 6.17 -2.72
N MET A 17 6.22 7.11 -2.08
CA MET A 17 5.84 7.70 -0.80
C MET A 17 4.47 8.39 -0.90
N GLY A 18 4.26 9.24 -1.92
CA GLY A 18 2.99 9.93 -2.14
C GLY A 18 1.83 8.97 -2.39
N GLN A 19 2.06 7.93 -3.20
CA GLN A 19 1.06 6.89 -3.44
C GLN A 19 0.71 6.11 -2.16
N THR A 20 1.71 5.76 -1.35
CA THR A 20 1.50 5.03 -0.09
C THR A 20 0.70 5.87 0.91
N PHE A 21 1.11 7.11 1.14
CA PHE A 21 0.42 8.01 2.07
C PHE A 21 -0.98 8.41 1.59
N LEU A 22 -1.18 8.56 0.27
CA LEU A 22 -2.51 8.81 -0.25
C LEU A 22 -3.44 7.59 -0.06
N GLY A 23 -2.90 6.37 -0.18
CA GLY A 23 -3.61 5.14 0.19
C GLY A 23 -4.02 5.13 1.67
N GLU A 24 -3.10 5.49 2.56
CA GLU A 24 -3.37 5.60 4.01
C GLU A 24 -4.43 6.65 4.32
N ALA A 25 -4.40 7.79 3.65
CA ALA A 25 -5.37 8.85 3.85
C ALA A 25 -6.80 8.38 3.47
N TYR A 26 -6.94 7.61 2.39
CA TYR A 26 -8.23 6.99 2.04
C TYR A 26 -8.65 5.90 3.02
N GLU A 27 -7.73 5.05 3.47
CA GLU A 27 -8.02 3.99 4.44
C GLU A 27 -8.45 4.54 5.82
N ARG A 28 -7.85 5.67 6.24
CA ARG A 28 -8.18 6.35 7.50
C ARG A 28 -9.38 7.28 7.39
N GLY A 29 -9.96 7.43 6.20
CA GLY A 29 -11.10 8.33 5.96
C GLY A 29 -10.75 9.82 6.07
N GLN A 30 -9.48 10.18 5.89
CA GLN A 30 -9.01 11.56 5.90
C GLN A 30 -9.39 12.31 4.60
N ILE A 31 -9.88 11.60 3.59
CA ILE A 31 -10.34 12.16 2.32
C ILE A 31 -11.82 11.82 2.12
N GLY A 32 -12.66 12.84 1.93
CA GLY A 32 -14.07 12.66 1.56
C GLY A 32 -14.97 12.17 2.69
N GLU A 33 -14.67 12.55 3.93
CA GLU A 33 -15.47 12.33 5.16
C GLU A 33 -15.68 10.85 5.59
N LYS A 34 -15.15 9.87 4.85
CA LYS A 34 -15.26 8.45 5.21
C LYS A 34 -14.14 7.60 4.63
N ILE A 35 -13.94 6.43 5.23
CA ILE A 35 -13.03 5.39 4.75
C ILE A 35 -13.41 4.97 3.31
N ASN A 36 -12.40 4.86 2.45
CA ASN A 36 -12.55 4.40 1.07
C ASN A 36 -11.49 3.35 0.72
N ASP A 37 -11.77 2.11 1.12
CA ASP A 37 -10.88 0.96 0.88
C ASP A 37 -10.53 0.77 -0.60
N LYS A 38 -11.49 1.04 -1.50
CA LYS A 38 -11.28 0.89 -2.95
C LYS A 38 -10.19 1.82 -3.48
N GLU A 39 -10.22 3.09 -3.11
CA GLU A 39 -9.17 4.04 -3.50
C GLU A 39 -7.87 3.76 -2.73
N ALA A 40 -7.93 3.34 -1.47
CA ALA A 40 -6.75 2.93 -0.72
C ALA A 40 -5.99 1.79 -1.43
N ILE A 41 -6.68 0.68 -1.74
CA ILE A 41 -6.13 -0.48 -2.45
C ILE A 41 -5.50 -0.07 -3.78
N LYS A 42 -6.17 0.79 -4.56
CA LYS A 42 -5.67 1.29 -5.85
C LYS A 42 -4.35 2.05 -5.70
N PHE A 43 -4.20 2.91 -4.70
CA PHE A 43 -2.97 3.66 -4.48
C PHE A 43 -1.86 2.79 -3.89
N TYR A 44 -2.19 1.89 -2.96
CA TYR A 44 -1.24 0.90 -2.48
C TYR A 44 -0.74 -0.01 -3.60
N PHE A 45 -1.61 -0.48 -4.50
CA PHE A 45 -1.19 -1.28 -5.64
C PHE A 45 -0.19 -0.55 -6.54
N LYS A 46 -0.42 0.74 -6.83
CA LYS A 46 0.54 1.55 -7.59
C LYS A 46 1.90 1.64 -6.90
N ALA A 47 1.93 1.88 -5.59
CA ALA A 47 3.17 1.97 -4.82
C ALA A 47 3.89 0.62 -4.75
N ALA A 48 3.14 -0.44 -4.44
CA ALA A 48 3.63 -1.80 -4.26
C ALA A 48 4.23 -2.40 -5.55
N LYS A 49 3.63 -2.10 -6.72
CA LYS A 49 4.14 -2.52 -8.03
C LYS A 49 5.52 -1.95 -8.36
N GLN A 50 5.90 -0.82 -7.76
CA GLN A 50 7.22 -0.23 -8.00
C GLN A 50 8.37 -1.01 -7.34
N ASN A 51 8.06 -1.84 -6.34
CA ASN A 51 8.96 -2.77 -5.67
C ASN A 51 10.37 -2.20 -5.40
N ARG A 52 10.42 -0.98 -4.86
CA ARG A 52 11.67 -0.27 -4.60
C ARG A 52 11.58 0.55 -3.32
N GLY A 53 12.30 0.07 -2.31
CA GLY A 53 12.45 0.76 -1.05
C GLY A 53 11.23 0.66 -0.14
N TYR A 54 11.43 1.23 1.05
CA TYR A 54 10.56 1.07 2.22
C TYR A 54 9.07 1.27 1.94
N TYR A 55 8.67 2.40 1.34
CA TYR A 55 7.26 2.72 1.12
C TYR A 55 6.53 1.73 0.21
N SER A 56 7.22 1.11 -0.75
CA SER A 56 6.60 0.07 -1.58
C SER A 56 6.33 -1.21 -0.78
N HIS A 57 7.20 -1.57 0.17
CA HIS A 57 6.97 -2.70 1.08
C HIS A 57 5.85 -2.42 2.09
N VAL A 58 5.73 -1.17 2.57
CA VAL A 58 4.56 -0.76 3.37
C VAL A 58 3.28 -0.95 2.57
N ALA A 59 3.24 -0.51 1.32
CA ALA A 59 2.07 -0.72 0.47
C ALA A 59 1.77 -2.20 0.21
N GLN A 60 2.79 -3.05 0.02
CA GLN A 60 2.64 -4.50 -0.10
C GLN A 60 2.05 -5.14 1.17
N LEU A 61 2.55 -4.74 2.34
CA LEU A 61 2.00 -5.16 3.63
C LEU A 61 0.52 -4.81 3.74
N ARG A 62 0.15 -3.56 3.42
CA ARG A 62 -1.24 -3.11 3.49
C ARG A 62 -2.14 -3.86 2.53
N LEU A 63 -1.71 -4.12 1.29
CA LEU A 63 -2.48 -4.97 0.36
C LEU A 63 -2.71 -6.37 0.91
N ARG A 64 -1.71 -6.97 1.55
CA ARG A 64 -1.87 -8.27 2.20
C ARG A 64 -2.89 -8.20 3.34
N ASP A 65 -2.88 -7.14 4.14
CA ASP A 65 -3.86 -6.95 5.23
C ASP A 65 -5.29 -6.78 4.66
N PHE A 66 -5.46 -5.97 3.60
CA PHE A 66 -6.74 -5.88 2.89
C PHE A 66 -7.20 -7.23 2.35
N ARG A 67 -6.28 -8.06 1.84
CA ARG A 67 -6.59 -9.41 1.37
C ARG A 67 -7.05 -10.31 2.50
N ALA A 68 -6.37 -10.28 3.65
CA ALA A 68 -6.74 -11.04 4.85
C ALA A 68 -8.12 -10.62 5.41
N LEU A 69 -8.50 -9.35 5.20
CA LEU A 69 -9.82 -8.82 5.55
C LEU A 69 -10.90 -9.12 4.48
N ASN A 70 -10.60 -9.87 3.42
CA ASN A 70 -11.48 -10.14 2.28
C ASN A 70 -11.98 -8.86 1.56
N LYS A 71 -11.20 -7.78 1.61
CA LYS A 71 -11.49 -6.51 0.93
C LYS A 71 -10.95 -6.46 -0.50
N ILE A 72 -10.06 -7.39 -0.87
CA ILE A 72 -9.60 -7.62 -2.24
C ILE A 72 -10.33 -8.86 -2.76
N LEU A 73 -11.07 -8.71 -3.86
CA LEU A 73 -11.81 -9.80 -4.49
C LEU A 73 -10.86 -10.73 -5.27
N GLU A 74 -11.20 -12.02 -5.32
CA GLU A 74 -10.42 -13.02 -6.05
C GLU A 74 -10.47 -12.76 -7.57
N GLY A 75 -9.32 -12.88 -8.23
CA GLY A 75 -9.18 -12.64 -9.68
C GLY A 75 -8.46 -11.35 -10.06
N GLU A 76 -8.09 -10.50 -9.10
CA GLU A 76 -7.15 -9.39 -9.32
C GLU A 76 -5.70 -9.92 -9.35
N GLU A 77 -5.36 -10.73 -10.36
CA GLU A 77 -4.08 -11.44 -10.51
C GLU A 77 -2.87 -10.51 -10.33
N ASP A 78 -3.00 -9.26 -10.76
CA ASP A 78 -1.98 -8.22 -10.62
C ASP A 78 -1.66 -7.88 -9.15
N ILE A 79 -2.67 -7.77 -8.27
CA ILE A 79 -2.48 -7.51 -6.84
C ILE A 79 -1.97 -8.76 -6.13
N GLU A 80 -2.51 -9.93 -6.48
CA GLU A 80 -2.07 -11.21 -5.91
C GLU A 80 -0.59 -11.50 -6.23
N ASN A 81 -0.13 -11.15 -7.43
CA ASN A 81 1.28 -11.28 -7.81
C ASN A 81 2.17 -10.38 -6.96
N VAL A 82 1.76 -9.14 -6.71
CA VAL A 82 2.49 -8.21 -5.83
C VAL A 82 2.59 -8.75 -4.40
N ILE A 83 1.50 -9.28 -3.85
CA ILE A 83 1.50 -9.88 -2.50
C ILE A 83 2.42 -11.11 -2.45
N LYS A 84 2.34 -12.00 -3.44
CA LYS A 84 3.21 -13.18 -3.53
C LYS A 84 4.70 -12.82 -3.61
N MET A 85 5.05 -11.80 -4.40
CA MET A 85 6.42 -11.30 -4.50
C MET A 85 6.92 -10.79 -3.14
N TYR A 86 6.11 -9.99 -2.45
CA TYR A 86 6.45 -9.48 -1.12
C TYR A 86 6.68 -10.59 -0.10
N VAL A 87 5.80 -11.61 -0.04
CA VAL A 87 5.98 -12.76 0.87
C VAL A 87 7.28 -13.51 0.56
N LYS A 88 7.62 -13.66 -0.73
CA LYS A 88 8.87 -14.30 -1.14
C LYS A 88 10.10 -13.48 -0.72
N GLU A 89 10.08 -12.17 -0.90
CA GLU A 89 11.15 -11.27 -0.49
C GLU A 89 11.35 -11.26 1.03
N LEU A 90 10.26 -11.18 1.80
CA LEU A 90 10.30 -11.30 3.25
C LEU A 90 10.97 -12.59 3.72
N ASN A 91 10.56 -13.73 3.14
CA ASN A 91 11.13 -15.02 3.50
C ASN A 91 12.62 -15.10 3.14
N TYR A 92 13.03 -14.51 2.01
CA TYR A 92 14.41 -14.59 1.54
C TYR A 92 15.37 -13.66 2.28
N TYR A 93 14.95 -12.41 2.51
CA TYR A 93 15.82 -11.36 3.06
C TYR A 93 15.68 -11.17 4.57
N TYR A 94 14.52 -11.51 5.14
CA TYR A 94 14.16 -11.19 6.52
C TYR A 94 13.70 -12.40 7.34
N ASP A 95 13.88 -13.62 6.82
CA ASP A 95 13.41 -14.87 7.46
C ASP A 95 11.91 -14.81 7.84
N GLY A 96 11.12 -14.12 7.02
CA GLY A 96 9.69 -13.91 7.25
C GLY A 96 9.33 -12.89 8.34
N ASN A 97 10.30 -12.15 8.89
CA ASN A 97 10.05 -11.15 9.92
C ASN A 97 9.55 -9.81 9.34
N GLU A 98 8.37 -9.37 9.80
CA GLU A 98 7.71 -8.12 9.39
C GLU A 98 7.75 -7.02 10.44
N GLU A 99 8.37 -7.25 11.59
CA GLU A 99 8.35 -6.33 12.74
C GLU A 99 8.92 -4.95 12.38
N THR A 100 9.89 -4.91 11.47
CA THR A 100 10.45 -3.66 10.90
C THR A 100 9.42 -2.85 10.09
N LEU A 101 8.39 -3.49 9.53
CA LEU A 101 7.31 -2.87 8.76
C LEU A 101 6.04 -2.63 9.58
N LYS A 102 5.92 -3.23 10.77
CA LYS A 102 4.77 -3.06 11.68
C LYS A 102 4.92 -1.85 12.61
N ASN A 103 6.15 -1.42 12.89
CA ASN A 103 6.45 -0.28 13.78
C ASN A 103 6.22 1.11 13.13
N ILE A 104 5.26 1.20 12.20
CA ILE A 104 5.02 2.40 11.39
C ILE A 104 3.78 3.11 11.93
N HIS A 105 4.01 4.19 12.68
CA HIS A 105 2.98 5.13 13.13
C HIS A 105 3.39 6.53 12.71
#